data_AF-A0A0U3FX70-F1
#
_entry.id   AF-A0A0U3FX70-F1
#
_cell.length_a   1.000
_cell.length_b   1.000
_cell.length_c   1.000
_cell.angle_alpha   90.00
_cell.angle_beta   90.00
_cell.angle_gamma   90.00
#
_symmetry.space_group_name_H-M   'P 1'
#
loop_
_entity.id
_entity.type
_entity.pdbx_description
1 polymer ?
#
loop_
_entity_poly.entity_id
_entity_poly.type
_entity_poly.pdbx_seq_one_letter_code
_entity_poly.pdbx_strand_id
1 'polypeptide(L)'
;MLYRWNIDLSGAAHEALHVFEVVLRNALDQQPCIWNTSQPDPSTDRFHSSDWLIDPSALLLRIAGRDIPDAKRRALKSTTRRQKRAVCGSTLLAGM
;
A
#
# COMPACT_ATOMS: atom_id res chain seq x y z
N MET A 1 23.72 -14.48 27.10
CA MET A 1 23.15 -13.24 27.67
C MET A 1 23.15 -12.10 26.64
N LEU A 2 24.29 -11.62 26.14
CA LEU A 2 24.37 -10.47 25.20
C LEU A 2 23.51 -10.61 23.91
N TYR A 3 23.54 -11.77 23.26
CA TYR A 3 22.77 -12.01 22.03
C TYR A 3 21.25 -11.94 22.24
N ARG A 4 20.77 -12.35 23.42
CA ARG A 4 19.34 -12.30 23.75
C ARG A 4 18.86 -10.86 23.86
N TRP A 5 19.60 -10.05 24.61
CA TRP A 5 19.34 -8.61 24.73
C TRP A 5 19.44 -7.88 23.39
N ASN A 6 20.39 -8.26 22.54
CA ASN A 6 20.54 -7.66 21.22
C ASN A 6 19.34 -8.00 20.30
N ILE A 7 18.85 -9.24 20.36
CA ILE A 7 17.64 -9.67 19.64
C ILE A 7 16.40 -8.96 20.18
N ASP A 8 16.23 -8.90 21.50
CA ASP A 8 15.05 -8.29 22.11
C ASP A 8 15.01 -6.77 21.82
N LEU A 9 16.16 -6.08 21.90
CA LEU A 9 16.28 -4.66 21.54
C LEU A 9 16.02 -4.42 20.04
N SER A 10 16.59 -5.27 19.18
CA SER A 10 16.37 -5.18 17.73
C SER A 10 14.91 -5.43 17.37
N GLY A 11 14.24 -6.35 18.07
CA GLY A 11 12.82 -6.63 17.91
C GLY A 11 11.96 -5.42 18.27
N ALA A 12 12.20 -4.82 19.44
CA ALA A 12 11.50 -3.62 19.88
C ALA A 12 11.72 -2.43 18.92
N ALA A 13 12.93 -2.27 18.39
CA ALA A 13 13.24 -1.24 17.40
C ALA A 13 12.48 -1.47 16.07
N HIS A 14 12.39 -2.70 15.59
CA HIS A 14 11.63 -3.02 14.37
C HIS A 14 10.13 -2.84 14.57
N GLU A 15 9.59 -3.12 15.76
CA GLU A 15 8.19 -2.88 16.07
C GLU A 15 7.87 -1.38 16.03
N ALA A 16 8.72 -0.55 16.65
CA ALA A 16 8.58 0.90 16.59
C ALA A 16 8.68 1.44 15.16
N LEU A 17 9.63 0.91 14.36
CA LEU A 17 9.76 1.25 12.95
C LEU A 17 8.53 0.85 12.13
N HIS A 18 7.93 -0.30 12.40
CA HIS A 18 6.71 -0.73 11.72
C HIS A 18 5.53 0.21 12.00
N VAL A 19 5.34 0.61 13.25
CA VAL A 19 4.28 1.58 13.61
C VAL A 19 4.56 2.92 12.94
N PHE A 20 5.82 3.38 12.98
CA PHE A 20 6.22 4.62 12.33
C PHE A 20 6.03 4.58 10.81
N GLU A 21 6.34 3.46 10.14
CA GLU A 21 6.11 3.28 8.70
C GLU A 21 4.64 3.50 8.35
N VAL A 22 3.72 2.90 9.13
CA VAL A 22 2.29 3.04 8.89
C VAL A 22 1.84 4.49 9.05
N VAL A 23 2.25 5.15 10.14
CA VAL A 23 1.91 6.55 10.39
C VAL A 23 2.47 7.46 9.30
N LEU A 24 3.74 7.28 8.95
CA LEU A 24 4.40 8.08 7.92
C LEU A 24 3.76 7.87 6.55
N ARG A 25 3.46 6.62 6.17
CA ARG A 25 2.78 6.35 4.89
C ARG A 25 1.40 6.99 4.86
N ASN A 26 0.63 6.91 5.94
CA ASN A 26 -0.70 7.51 6.00
C ASN A 26 -0.66 9.04 5.96
N ALA A 27 0.33 9.66 6.62
CA ALA A 27 0.53 11.10 6.58
C ALA A 27 0.99 11.57 5.20
N LEU A 28 1.91 10.82 4.59
CA LEU A 28 2.37 11.11 3.24
C LEU A 28 1.25 10.92 2.21
N ASP A 29 0.37 9.92 2.34
CA ASP A 29 -0.70 9.64 1.38
C ASP A 29 -1.68 10.82 1.19
N GLN A 30 -1.89 11.63 2.23
CA GLN A 30 -2.78 12.80 2.15
C GLN A 30 -2.23 13.92 1.26
N GLN A 31 -0.90 14.10 1.20
CA GLN A 31 -0.30 15.22 0.47
C GLN A 31 -0.42 15.06 -1.06
N PRO A 32 -0.11 13.89 -1.67
CA PRO A 32 -0.40 13.59 -3.06
C PRO A 32 -1.88 13.68 -3.39
N CYS A 33 -2.79 13.22 -2.54
CA CYS A 33 -4.24 13.34 -2.78
C CYS A 33 -4.64 14.81 -3.01
N ILE A 34 -4.28 15.68 -2.06
CA ILE A 34 -4.62 17.12 -2.12
C ILE A 34 -3.95 17.76 -3.34
N TRP A 35 -2.67 17.45 -3.56
CA TRP A 35 -1.93 18.01 -4.68
C TRP A 35 -2.48 17.54 -6.03
N ASN A 36 -2.87 16.27 -6.16
CA ASN A 36 -3.40 15.71 -7.39
C ASN A 36 -4.73 16.38 -7.78
N THR A 37 -5.64 16.58 -6.83
CA THR A 37 -6.91 17.29 -7.08
C THR A 37 -6.72 18.75 -7.48
N SER A 38 -5.60 19.38 -7.09
CA SER A 38 -5.28 20.74 -7.50
C SER A 38 -4.74 20.86 -8.94
N GLN A 39 -4.36 19.73 -9.55
CA GLN A 39 -3.80 19.73 -10.90
C GLN A 39 -4.92 19.61 -11.95
N PRO A 40 -4.99 20.54 -12.93
CA PRO A 40 -5.85 20.40 -14.08
C PRO A 40 -5.26 19.39 -15.09
N ASP A 41 -6.10 18.50 -15.61
CA ASP A 41 -5.73 17.57 -16.68
C ASP A 41 -5.70 18.31 -18.03
N PRO A 42 -4.52 18.42 -18.68
CA PRO A 42 -4.40 19.07 -19.98
C PRO A 42 -5.08 18.30 -21.13
N SER A 43 -5.48 17.03 -20.91
CA SER A 43 -6.09 16.18 -21.94
C SER A 43 -7.62 16.15 -21.90
N THR A 44 -8.21 16.28 -20.70
CA THR A 44 -9.67 16.15 -20.51
C THR A 44 -10.32 17.44 -20.01
N ASP A 45 -9.55 18.50 -19.73
CA ASP A 45 -10.02 19.78 -19.15
C ASP A 45 -10.80 19.59 -17.84
N ARG A 46 -10.42 18.56 -17.06
CA ARG A 46 -11.01 18.18 -15.77
C ARG A 46 -9.94 18.14 -14.70
N PHE A 47 -10.31 18.33 -13.44
CA PHE A 47 -9.40 18.10 -12.32
C PHE A 47 -9.21 16.59 -12.09
N HIS A 48 -7.98 16.19 -11.76
CA HIS A 48 -7.69 14.80 -11.43
C HIS A 48 -8.42 14.36 -10.14
N SER A 49 -8.73 13.06 -10.06
CA SER A 49 -9.35 12.48 -8.87
C SER A 49 -8.48 12.65 -7.62
N SER A 50 -9.09 12.68 -6.44
CA SER A 50 -8.35 12.62 -5.18
C SER A 50 -7.61 11.30 -5.00
N ASP A 51 -8.07 10.24 -5.69
CA ASP A 51 -7.40 8.94 -5.71
C ASP A 51 -6.21 8.94 -6.67
N TRP A 52 -5.08 9.44 -6.17
CA TRP A 52 -3.84 9.59 -6.93
C TRP A 52 -3.23 8.26 -7.38
N LEU A 53 -3.66 7.12 -6.83
CA LEU A 53 -3.18 5.80 -7.23
C LEU A 53 -3.87 5.30 -8.52
N ILE A 54 -5.12 5.75 -8.74
CA ILE A 54 -5.95 5.37 -9.89
C ILE A 54 -5.80 6.37 -11.03
N ASP A 55 -5.77 7.66 -10.72
CA ASP A 55 -5.64 8.75 -11.68
C ASP A 55 -4.49 9.70 -11.29
N PRO A 56 -3.22 9.26 -11.43
CA PRO A 56 -2.06 10.09 -11.12
C PRO A 56 -1.84 11.16 -12.18
N SER A 57 -1.70 12.41 -11.76
CA SER A 57 -1.16 13.47 -12.62
C SER A 57 0.28 13.17 -13.06
N ALA A 58 0.72 13.81 -14.15
CA ALA A 58 1.95 13.45 -14.86
C ALA A 58 3.22 13.40 -13.98
N LEU A 59 3.34 14.27 -12.97
CA LEU A 59 4.51 14.26 -12.06
C LEU A 59 4.44 13.11 -11.04
N LEU A 60 3.25 12.80 -10.51
CA LEU A 60 3.06 11.63 -9.65
C LEU A 60 3.28 10.35 -10.44
N LEU A 61 2.83 10.29 -11.69
CA LEU A 61 3.12 9.17 -12.58
C LEU A 61 4.62 9.01 -12.81
N ARG A 62 5.39 10.10 -12.91
CA ARG A 62 6.85 10.02 -13.09
C ARG A 62 7.57 9.49 -11.84
N ILE A 63 7.09 9.85 -10.65
CA ILE A 63 7.70 9.43 -9.37
C ILE A 63 7.25 8.02 -8.99
N ALA A 64 5.94 7.77 -9.03
CA ALA A 64 5.33 6.52 -8.57
C ALA A 64 5.14 5.49 -9.68
N GLY A 65 5.27 5.85 -10.96
CA GLY A 65 4.95 4.98 -12.10
C GLY A 65 5.75 3.68 -12.16
N ARG A 66 6.93 3.62 -11.52
CA ARG A 66 7.69 2.35 -11.40
C ARG A 66 7.10 1.42 -10.35
N ASP A 67 6.57 1.96 -9.26
CA ASP A 67 6.10 1.19 -8.12
C ASP A 67 4.61 0.86 -8.20
N ILE A 68 3.79 1.66 -8.89
CA ILE A 68 2.36 1.41 -9.12
C ILE A 68 2.09 0.02 -9.76
N PRO A 69 2.74 -0.38 -10.87
CA PRO A 69 2.49 -1.70 -11.47
C PRO A 69 2.93 -2.84 -10.54
N ASP A 70 4.01 -2.65 -9.79
CA ASP A 70 4.51 -3.63 -8.83
C ASP A 70 3.63 -3.74 -7.58
N ALA A 71 3.09 -2.62 -7.11
CA ALA A 71 2.09 -2.57 -6.06
C ALA A 71 0.79 -3.24 -6.51
N LYS A 72 0.29 -2.95 -7.72
CA LYS A 72 -0.89 -3.60 -8.30
C LYS A 72 -0.70 -5.12 -8.42
N ARG A 73 0.48 -5.56 -8.87
CA ARG A 73 0.85 -6.98 -8.93
C ARG A 73 0.89 -7.65 -7.56
N ARG A 74 1.42 -6.96 -6.54
CA ARG A 74 1.44 -7.44 -5.13
C ARG A 74 0.04 -7.51 -4.54
N ALA A 75 -0.78 -6.49 -4.76
CA ALA A 75 -2.17 -6.45 -4.33
C ALA A 75 -2.97 -7.61 -4.95
N LEU A 76 -2.84 -7.83 -6.26
CA LEU A 76 -3.47 -8.95 -6.96
C LEU A 76 -3.02 -10.31 -6.41
N LYS A 77 -1.71 -10.49 -6.14
CA LYS A 77 -1.21 -11.73 -5.50
C LYS A 77 -1.82 -11.94 -4.11
N SER A 78 -2.01 -10.86 -3.34
CA SER A 78 -2.58 -10.93 -1.99
C SER A 78 -4.07 -11.27 -2.00
N THR A 79 -4.86 -10.69 -2.92
CA THR A 79 -6.29 -10.96 -3.07
C THR A 79 -6.53 -12.38 -3.57
N THR A 80 -5.77 -12.83 -4.58
CA THR A 80 -5.82 -14.22 -5.06
C THR A 80 -5.47 -15.22 -3.96
N ARG A 81 -4.47 -14.91 -3.12
CA ARG A 81 -4.10 -15.78 -1.98
C ARG A 81 -5.20 -15.82 -0.91
N ARG A 82 -5.85 -14.68 -0.62
CA ARG A 82 -6.99 -14.60 0.31
C ARG A 82 -8.19 -15.38 -0.22
N GLN A 83 -8.48 -15.27 -1.51
CA GLN A 83 -9.57 -16.00 -2.17
C GLN A 83 -9.33 -17.52 -2.14
N LYS A 84 -8.12 -17.98 -2.46
CA LYS A 84 -7.75 -19.41 -2.36
C LYS A 84 -7.91 -19.96 -0.94
N ARG A 85 -7.57 -19.16 0.08
CA ARG A 85 -7.71 -19.53 1.50
C ARG A 85 -9.18 -19.57 1.95
N ALA A 86 -10.01 -18.65 1.45
CA ALA A 86 -11.46 -18.65 1.71
C ALA A 86 -12.17 -19.87 1.08
N VAL A 87 -11.81 -20.23 -0.16
CA VAL A 87 -12.37 -21.41 -0.84
C VAL A 87 -12.01 -22.71 -0.10
N CYS A 88 -10.76 -22.87 0.34
CA CYS A 88 -10.32 -24.06 1.08
C CYS A 88 -10.96 -24.18 2.48
N GLY A 89 -11.17 -23.05 3.17
CA GLY A 89 -11.92 -23.04 4.43
C GLY A 89 -13.41 -23.37 4.25
N SER A 90 -14.01 -22.97 3.13
CA SER A 90 -15.41 -23.30 2.81
C SER A 90 -15.61 -24.78 2.43
N THR A 91 -14.61 -25.44 1.83
CA THR A 91 -14.71 -26.88 1.49
C THR A 91 -14.57 -27.77 2.73
N LEU A 92 -13.82 -27.33 3.75
CA LEU A 92 -13.67 -28.07 5.02
C LEU A 92 -14.92 -28.03 5.91
N LEU A 93 -15.75 -26.99 5.81
CA LEU A 93 -17.01 -26.88 6.57
C LEU A 93 -18.22 -27.54 5.90
N ALA A 94 -18.13 -27.89 4.62
CA ALA A 94 -19.22 -28.54 3.87
C ALA A 94 -19.10 -30.08 3.83
N GLY A 95 -18.07 -30.65 4.47
CA GLY A 95 -17.79 -32.09 4.49
C GLY A 95 -17.87 -32.77 5.87
N MET A 96 -18.44 -32.09 6.88
CA MET A 96 -18.86 -32.69 8.17
C MET A 96 -20.38 -32.68 8.25
#